data_AF-A0A7C1N0P1-F1
#
_entry.id   AF-A0A7C1N0P1-F1
#
_cell.length_a   1.000
_cell.length_b   1.000
_cell.length_c   1.000
_cell.angle_alpha   90.00
_cell.angle_beta   90.00
_cell.angle_gamma   90.00
#
_symmetry.space_group_name_H-M   'P 1'
#
loop_
_entity.id
_entity.type
_entity.pdbx_description
1 polymer ?
#
loop_
_entity_poly.entity_id
_entity_poly.type
_entity_poly.pdbx_seq_one_letter_code
_entity_poly.pdbx_strand_id
1 'polypeptide(L)'
;MNLSLKAYGKNDPKPKINWDNKKEREELLSILVSDIKEVLSQVDINKEDIDNELKDAANLLAKIVAQDIEEDKENKPKIKKGVAKDRIISTTDPEMRHGRKSSSGKFNGYKTHITKDVSAGNCPDQKMAELIFHGLRKARYIGKRKSRLQALFTATAVNLKRIFKEQQEKKVILDIVEDIPALA
;
A
#
# COMPACT_ATOMS: atom_id res chain seq x y z
N MET A 1 -29.39 -3.72 0.91
CA MET A 1 -28.38 -3.08 1.76
C MET A 1 -29.12 -2.08 2.63
N ASN A 2 -29.19 -2.34 3.93
CA ASN A 2 -29.91 -1.56 4.92
C ASN A 2 -28.91 -0.94 5.90
N LEU A 3 -28.11 0.00 5.38
CA LEU A 3 -27.12 0.71 6.16
C LEU A 3 -27.82 1.58 7.21
N SER A 4 -27.36 1.48 8.45
CA SER A 4 -27.89 2.24 9.57
C SER A 4 -27.60 3.73 9.42
N LEU A 5 -26.45 4.11 8.85
CA LEU A 5 -26.20 5.50 8.44
C LEU A 5 -26.73 5.76 7.02
N LYS A 6 -27.41 6.89 6.88
CA LYS A 6 -27.98 7.34 5.60
C LYS A 6 -26.97 8.08 4.71
N ALA A 7 -25.76 8.36 5.22
CA ALA A 7 -24.86 9.34 4.62
C ALA A 7 -23.39 8.89 4.72
N TYR A 8 -22.75 8.68 3.56
CA TYR A 8 -21.34 8.30 3.39
C TYR A 8 -20.64 9.07 2.26
N GLY A 9 -21.36 9.92 1.54
CA GLY A 9 -20.88 10.71 0.43
C GLY A 9 -19.99 11.88 0.86
N LYS A 10 -19.23 12.40 -0.11
CA LYS A 10 -18.26 13.50 0.09
C LYS A 10 -18.87 14.79 0.65
N ASN A 11 -20.15 15.03 0.39
CA ASN A 11 -20.88 16.23 0.80
C ASN A 11 -21.84 15.98 1.97
N ASP A 12 -21.80 14.79 2.57
CA ASP A 12 -22.72 14.46 3.64
C ASP A 12 -22.30 15.14 4.95
N PRO A 13 -23.27 15.59 5.75
CA PRO A 13 -22.97 16.24 7.00
C PRO A 13 -22.29 15.26 7.95
N LYS A 14 -21.28 15.74 8.68
CA LYS A 14 -20.65 14.96 9.75
C LYS A 14 -21.72 14.52 10.76
N PRO A 15 -21.59 13.31 11.35
CA PRO A 15 -22.51 12.86 12.39
C PRO A 15 -22.53 13.87 13.54
N LYS A 16 -23.75 14.31 13.90
CA LYS A 16 -23.98 15.26 14.99
C LYS A 16 -23.95 14.53 16.32
N ILE A 17 -22.75 14.21 16.79
CA ILE A 17 -22.52 13.58 18.11
C ILE A 17 -21.67 14.48 19.00
N ASN A 18 -21.83 14.33 20.32
CA ASN A 18 -20.94 14.92 21.30
C ASN A 18 -19.67 14.07 21.46
N TRP A 19 -18.55 14.57 20.94
CA TRP A 19 -17.27 13.87 20.96
C TRP A 19 -16.65 13.71 22.34
N ASP A 20 -17.05 14.53 23.31
CA ASP A 20 -16.57 14.40 24.70
C ASP A 20 -17.28 13.26 25.42
N ASN A 21 -18.52 12.95 25.01
CA ASN A 21 -19.27 11.85 25.59
C ASN A 21 -18.72 10.49 25.10
N LYS A 22 -18.34 9.63 26.05
CA LYS A 22 -17.83 8.30 25.74
C LYS A 22 -18.92 7.38 25.18
N LYS A 23 -20.14 7.45 25.71
CA LYS A 23 -21.25 6.56 25.31
C LYS A 23 -21.67 6.80 23.86
N GLU A 24 -21.85 8.05 23.46
CA GLU A 24 -22.22 8.42 22.09
C GLU A 24 -21.15 8.00 21.06
N ARG A 25 -19.86 8.05 21.44
CA ARG A 25 -18.78 7.55 20.57
C ARG A 25 -18.82 6.02 20.41
N GLU A 26 -19.11 5.29 21.48
CA GLU A 26 -19.25 3.83 21.44
C GLU A 26 -20.48 3.39 20.63
N GLU A 27 -21.59 4.13 20.71
CA GLU A 27 -22.79 3.91 19.91
C GLU A 27 -22.55 4.21 18.42
N LEU A 28 -21.88 5.31 18.08
CA LEU A 28 -21.53 5.59 16.69
C LEU A 28 -20.59 4.51 16.13
N LEU A 29 -19.64 4.03 16.93
CA LEU A 29 -18.72 2.97 16.52
C LEU A 29 -19.46 1.66 16.24
N SER A 30 -20.43 1.28 17.08
CA SER A 30 -21.19 0.04 16.87
C SER A 30 -22.01 0.08 15.59
N ILE A 31 -22.65 1.22 15.30
CA ILE A 31 -23.38 1.48 14.05
C ILE A 31 -22.45 1.35 12.83
N LEU A 32 -21.27 2.00 12.87
CA LEU A 32 -20.32 1.93 11.76
C LEU A 32 -19.82 0.51 11.52
N VAL A 33 -19.55 -0.24 12.57
CA VAL A 33 -19.08 -1.63 12.47
C VAL A 33 -20.18 -2.54 11.91
N SER A 34 -21.45 -2.36 12.30
CA SER A 34 -22.56 -3.13 11.73
C SER A 34 -22.71 -2.86 10.24
N ASP A 35 -22.61 -1.59 9.84
CA ASP A 35 -22.73 -1.20 8.44
C ASP A 35 -21.59 -1.79 7.59
N ILE A 36 -20.35 -1.76 8.10
CA ILE A 36 -19.21 -2.39 7.42
C ILE A 36 -19.39 -3.91 7.30
N LYS A 37 -19.89 -4.58 8.34
CA LYS A 37 -20.17 -6.03 8.29
C LYS A 37 -21.23 -6.35 7.23
N GLU A 38 -22.26 -5.51 7.07
CA GLU A 38 -23.26 -5.67 6.02
C GLU A 38 -22.69 -5.41 4.62
N VAL A 39 -21.78 -4.44 4.48
CA VAL A 39 -21.09 -4.20 3.20
C VAL A 39 -20.23 -5.39 2.81
N LEU A 40 -19.45 -5.92 3.75
CA LEU A 40 -18.57 -7.06 3.50
C LEU A 40 -19.33 -8.36 3.23
N SER A 41 -20.53 -8.56 3.81
CA SER A 41 -21.33 -9.76 3.56
C SER A 41 -21.92 -9.83 2.15
N GLN A 42 -21.98 -8.70 1.43
CA GLN A 42 -22.46 -8.68 0.05
C GLN A 42 -21.37 -8.99 -0.97
N VAL A 43 -20.10 -8.86 -0.59
CA VAL A 43 -18.97 -9.13 -1.48
C VAL A 43 -18.48 -10.56 -1.23
N ASP A 44 -18.86 -11.48 -2.13
CA ASP A 44 -18.39 -12.86 -2.07
C ASP A 44 -17.02 -13.00 -2.74
N ILE A 45 -15.94 -12.77 -1.99
CA ILE A 45 -14.55 -12.74 -2.48
C ILE A 45 -14.10 -14.00 -3.25
N ASN A 46 -14.83 -15.12 -3.11
CA ASN A 46 -14.52 -16.41 -3.74
C ASN A 46 -15.14 -16.60 -5.12
N LYS A 47 -16.04 -15.71 -5.55
CA LYS A 47 -16.64 -15.79 -6.89
C LYS A 47 -15.59 -15.43 -7.95
N GLU A 48 -15.49 -16.25 -9.01
CA GLU A 48 -14.51 -16.07 -10.08
C GLU A 48 -14.75 -14.82 -10.93
N ASP A 49 -16.00 -14.36 -11.02
CA ASP A 49 -16.41 -13.24 -11.88
C ASP A 49 -16.35 -11.85 -11.19
N ILE A 50 -15.70 -11.74 -10.03
CA ILE A 50 -15.61 -10.46 -9.32
C ILE A 50 -14.41 -9.67 -9.80
N ASP A 51 -14.65 -8.39 -10.04
CA ASP A 51 -13.61 -7.42 -10.35
C ASP A 51 -12.52 -7.38 -9.26
N ASN A 52 -11.27 -7.46 -9.70
CA ASN A 52 -10.12 -7.48 -8.80
C ASN A 52 -10.04 -6.20 -7.95
N GLU A 53 -10.47 -5.05 -8.48
CA GLU A 53 -10.50 -3.80 -7.72
C GLU A 53 -11.50 -3.86 -6.57
N LEU A 54 -12.67 -4.43 -6.80
CA LEU A 54 -13.69 -4.62 -5.76
C LEU A 54 -13.22 -5.59 -4.67
N LYS A 55 -12.55 -6.67 -5.08
CA LYS A 55 -11.92 -7.64 -4.16
C LYS A 55 -10.84 -6.99 -3.31
N ASP A 56 -9.98 -6.18 -3.91
CA ASP A 56 -8.94 -5.46 -3.19
C ASP A 56 -9.52 -4.42 -2.22
N ALA A 57 -10.58 -3.69 -2.62
CA ALA A 57 -11.27 -2.75 -1.76
C ALA A 57 -11.93 -3.42 -0.55
N ALA A 58 -12.61 -4.56 -0.75
CA ALA A 58 -13.21 -5.34 0.34
C ALA A 58 -12.14 -5.88 1.31
N ASN A 59 -11.04 -6.41 0.77
CA ASN A 59 -9.90 -6.87 1.57
C ASN A 59 -9.25 -5.73 2.35
N LEU A 60 -9.12 -4.55 1.75
CA LEU A 60 -8.60 -3.35 2.41
C LEU A 60 -9.49 -2.95 3.59
N LEU A 61 -10.81 -2.89 3.37
CA LEU A 61 -11.79 -2.53 4.39
C LEU A 61 -11.75 -3.52 5.57
N ALA A 62 -11.73 -4.82 5.29
CA ALA A 62 -11.62 -5.86 6.31
C ALA A 62 -10.32 -5.73 7.13
N LYS A 63 -9.18 -5.45 6.49
CA LYS A 63 -7.90 -5.21 7.18
C LYS A 63 -7.95 -3.98 8.08
N ILE A 64 -8.55 -2.88 7.62
CA ILE A 64 -8.68 -1.65 8.40
C ILE A 64 -9.54 -1.88 9.64
N VAL A 65 -10.63 -2.64 9.53
CA VAL A 65 -11.46 -2.98 10.69
C VAL A 65 -10.66 -3.84 11.68
N ALA A 66 -10.03 -4.91 11.19
CA ALA A 66 -9.29 -5.85 12.03
C ALA A 66 -8.07 -5.22 12.75
N GLN A 67 -7.48 -4.15 12.20
CA GLN A 67 -6.29 -3.53 12.79
C GLN A 67 -6.61 -2.69 14.04
N ASP A 68 -7.77 -2.01 14.04
CA ASP A 68 -8.10 -0.96 15.01
C ASP A 68 -9.29 -1.34 15.92
N ILE A 69 -10.06 -2.38 15.58
CA ILE A 69 -11.26 -2.80 16.33
C ILE A 69 -11.05 -4.18 16.95
N GLU A 70 -11.37 -4.30 18.24
CA GLU A 70 -11.47 -5.56 18.99
C GLU A 70 -12.91 -5.76 19.46
N GLU A 71 -13.38 -7.00 19.47
CA GLU A 71 -14.68 -7.35 20.04
C GLU A 71 -14.49 -7.73 21.51
N ASP A 72 -15.28 -7.11 22.40
CA ASP A 72 -15.28 -7.49 23.81
C ASP A 72 -16.00 -8.84 24.02
N LYS A 73 -15.98 -9.37 25.25
CA LYS A 73 -16.70 -10.60 25.64
C LYS A 73 -18.21 -10.55 25.37
N GLU A 74 -18.77 -9.36 25.16
CA GLU A 74 -20.17 -9.11 24.80
C GLU A 74 -20.39 -8.82 23.30
N ASN A 75 -19.41 -9.13 22.43
CA ASN A 75 -19.43 -8.81 20.99
C ASN A 75 -19.59 -7.31 20.67
N LYS A 76 -19.32 -6.43 21.64
CA LYS A 76 -19.33 -4.97 21.43
C LYS A 76 -18.00 -4.52 20.84
N PRO A 77 -17.98 -3.76 19.73
CA PRO A 77 -16.75 -3.27 19.14
C PRO A 77 -16.11 -2.22 20.05
N LYS A 78 -14.81 -2.36 20.30
CA LYS A 78 -13.97 -1.43 21.05
C LYS A 78 -12.73 -1.10 20.25
N ILE A 79 -12.23 0.13 20.39
CA ILE A 79 -10.96 0.53 19.77
C ILE A 79 -9.81 -0.13 20.52
N LYS A 80 -8.94 -0.83 19.78
CA LYS A 80 -7.76 -1.49 20.31
C LYS A 80 -6.79 -0.48 20.94
N LYS A 81 -6.21 -0.82 22.09
CA LYS A 81 -5.16 -0.01 22.72
C LYS A 81 -3.79 -0.38 22.13
N GLY A 82 -3.17 0.56 21.43
CA GLY A 82 -1.84 0.41 20.84
C GLY A 82 -1.81 0.75 19.37
N VAL A 83 -0.67 0.50 18.72
CA VAL A 83 -0.51 0.72 17.27
C VAL A 83 -0.07 -0.59 16.64
N ALA A 84 -0.80 -1.06 15.63
CA ALA A 84 -0.44 -2.28 14.90
C ALA A 84 0.92 -2.11 14.18
N LYS A 85 1.76 -3.15 14.23
CA LYS A 85 3.12 -3.13 13.66
C LYS A 85 3.14 -2.86 12.16
N ASP A 86 2.15 -3.41 11.45
CA ASP A 86 1.98 -3.27 10.00
C ASP A 86 0.65 -2.56 9.68
N ARG A 87 0.35 -1.49 10.43
CA ARG A 87 -0.87 -0.68 10.25
C ARG A 87 -0.91 -0.05 8.85
N ILE A 88 -2.07 -0.12 8.22
CA ILE A 88 -2.37 0.61 6.98
C ILE A 88 -2.63 2.06 7.36
N ILE A 89 -1.76 2.98 6.91
CA ILE A 89 -1.82 4.40 7.30
C ILE A 89 -2.74 5.21 6.36
N SER A 90 -2.81 4.83 5.07
CA SER A 90 -3.65 5.50 4.07
C SER A 90 -4.49 4.47 3.32
N THR A 91 -5.73 4.86 3.05
CA THR A 91 -6.65 4.09 2.20
C THR A 91 -6.31 4.21 0.72
N THR A 92 -5.78 5.37 0.31
CA THR A 92 -5.36 5.63 -1.09
C THR A 92 -4.01 5.00 -1.42
N ASP A 93 -3.12 4.86 -0.42
CA ASP A 93 -1.81 4.23 -0.57
C ASP A 93 -1.56 3.25 0.59
N PRO A 94 -1.99 1.99 0.46
CA PRO A 94 -1.86 0.99 1.53
C PRO A 94 -0.42 0.59 1.85
N GLU A 95 0.53 0.80 0.93
CA GLU A 95 1.96 0.50 1.14
C GLU A 95 2.69 1.63 1.89
N MET A 96 2.03 2.77 2.13
CA MET A 96 2.62 3.92 2.81
C MET A 96 3.06 3.57 4.24
N ARG A 97 4.28 4.00 4.63
CA ARG A 97 4.84 3.78 5.97
C ARG A 97 5.18 5.07 6.70
N HIS A 98 5.22 4.98 8.04
CA HIS A 98 5.77 6.03 8.88
C HIS A 98 7.30 6.03 8.79
N GLY A 99 7.84 7.12 8.27
CA GLY A 99 9.26 7.43 8.27
C GLY A 99 9.61 8.52 9.29
N ARG A 100 10.89 8.57 9.66
CA ARG A 100 11.48 9.73 10.32
C ARG A 100 12.61 10.26 9.45
N LYS A 101 12.59 11.57 9.20
CA LYS A 101 13.64 12.32 8.52
C LYS A 101 14.66 12.89 9.52
N SER A 102 14.20 13.25 10.73
CA SER A 102 15.02 13.65 11.88
C SER A 102 14.39 13.13 13.18
N SER A 103 15.01 13.38 14.34
CA SER A 103 14.46 12.98 15.64
C SER A 103 13.05 13.54 15.87
N SER A 104 12.79 14.78 15.45
CA SER A 104 11.48 15.44 15.52
C SER A 104 10.66 15.31 14.22
N GLY A 105 11.30 15.24 13.06
CA GLY A 105 10.64 15.23 11.76
C GLY A 105 10.13 13.84 11.37
N LYS A 106 8.84 13.62 11.56
CA LYS A 106 8.11 12.45 11.04
C LYS A 106 7.62 12.76 9.62
N PHE A 107 7.57 11.75 8.76
CA PHE A 107 6.90 11.84 7.46
C PHE A 107 6.13 10.55 7.19
N ASN A 108 5.02 10.68 6.49
CA ASN A 108 4.22 9.55 6.04
C ASN A 108 4.42 9.48 4.54
N GLY A 109 4.97 8.38 4.07
CA GLY A 109 5.27 8.27 2.65
C GLY A 109 6.22 7.12 2.33
N TYR A 110 6.53 7.02 1.05
CA TYR A 110 7.51 6.07 0.57
C TYR A 110 8.93 6.58 0.85
N LYS A 111 9.78 5.77 1.49
CA LYS A 111 11.11 6.21 1.99
C LYS A 111 12.09 6.62 0.88
N THR A 112 11.79 6.27 -0.37
CA THR A 112 12.63 6.57 -1.54
C THR A 112 11.81 7.26 -2.62
N HIS A 113 11.67 8.58 -2.50
CA HIS A 113 11.72 9.41 -3.72
C HIS A 113 13.19 9.48 -4.13
N ILE A 114 13.62 8.60 -5.05
CA ILE A 114 14.84 8.83 -5.82
C ILE A 114 14.41 9.71 -6.99
N THR A 115 14.22 11.00 -6.75
CA THR A 115 14.34 11.99 -7.82
C THR A 115 15.83 12.10 -8.12
N LYS A 116 16.30 11.31 -9.08
CA LYS A 116 17.49 11.69 -9.84
C LYS A 116 16.99 12.55 -10.99
N ASP A 117 17.48 13.78 -11.08
CA ASP A 117 17.57 14.49 -12.35
C ASP A 117 18.24 13.55 -13.35
N VAL A 118 17.45 13.02 -14.28
CA VAL A 118 17.97 12.43 -15.51
C VAL A 118 17.65 13.47 -16.58
N SER A 119 18.59 14.39 -16.74
CA SER A 119 18.65 15.30 -17.86
C SER A 119 18.74 14.50 -19.16
N ALA A 120 17.62 14.31 -19.84
CA ALA A 120 17.46 14.26 -21.29
C ALA A 120 15.98 13.95 -21.61
N GLY A 121 15.40 14.75 -22.50
CA GLY A 121 13.98 14.79 -22.78
C GLY A 121 13.35 13.45 -23.16
N ASN A 122 12.31 13.09 -22.41
CA ASN A 122 11.11 12.32 -22.74
C ASN A 122 10.59 11.69 -21.44
N CYS A 123 9.32 11.95 -21.10
CA CYS A 123 8.70 11.64 -19.81
C CYS A 123 9.09 10.25 -19.26
N PRO A 124 9.55 10.14 -18.00
CA PRO A 124 10.16 8.93 -17.44
C PRO A 124 9.14 7.89 -16.94
N ASP A 125 7.94 7.81 -17.51
CA ASP A 125 6.82 7.11 -16.87
C ASP A 125 6.85 5.59 -17.05
N GLN A 126 7.21 5.06 -18.24
CA GLN A 126 7.27 3.60 -18.46
C GLN A 126 8.43 2.92 -17.71
N LYS A 127 9.63 3.54 -17.73
CA LYS A 127 10.80 2.99 -17.03
C LYS A 127 10.59 3.00 -15.52
N MET A 128 10.01 4.07 -14.99
CA MET A 128 9.66 4.12 -13.57
C MET A 128 8.57 3.10 -13.23
N ALA A 129 7.54 2.95 -14.06
CA ALA A 129 6.50 1.94 -13.86
C ALA A 129 7.06 0.50 -13.79
N GLU A 130 8.00 0.15 -14.67
CA GLU A 130 8.62 -1.17 -14.65
C GLU A 130 9.51 -1.36 -13.41
N LEU A 131 10.27 -0.35 -13.00
CA LEU A 131 11.05 -0.39 -11.76
C LEU A 131 10.15 -0.56 -10.54
N ILE A 132 9.03 0.15 -10.52
CA ILE A 132 8.00 0.06 -9.49
C ILE A 132 7.44 -1.36 -9.42
N PHE A 133 7.08 -1.94 -10.57
CA PHE A 133 6.57 -3.30 -10.68
C PHE A 133 7.55 -4.32 -10.08
N HIS A 134 8.86 -4.12 -10.32
CA HIS A 134 9.94 -4.95 -9.77
C HIS A 134 10.34 -4.58 -8.33
N GLY A 135 9.49 -3.86 -7.59
CA GLY A 135 9.67 -3.66 -6.16
C GLY A 135 10.65 -2.55 -5.79
N LEU A 136 10.96 -1.63 -6.71
CA LEU A 136 11.62 -0.36 -6.36
C LEU A 136 10.80 0.42 -5.32
N ARG A 137 9.47 0.21 -5.31
CA ARG A 137 8.50 0.73 -4.33
C ARG A 137 8.30 -0.15 -3.08
N LYS A 138 9.10 -1.20 -2.86
CA LYS A 138 8.96 -2.12 -1.71
C LYS A 138 10.16 -2.09 -0.75
N ALA A 139 10.82 -0.94 -0.57
CA ALA A 139 12.04 -0.82 0.21
C ALA A 139 11.82 -1.25 1.68
N ARG A 140 12.27 -2.47 1.97
CA ARG A 140 12.24 -3.11 3.30
C ARG A 140 13.35 -2.57 4.20
N TYR A 141 14.42 -2.01 3.63
CA TYR A 141 15.63 -1.66 4.36
C TYR A 141 15.60 -0.25 4.97
N ILE A 142 16.09 -0.17 6.21
CA ILE A 142 16.27 1.09 6.94
C ILE A 142 17.66 1.67 6.62
N GLY A 143 17.69 2.88 6.03
CA GLY A 143 18.90 3.69 5.89
C GLY A 143 19.31 3.96 4.44
N LYS A 144 19.86 5.16 4.17
CA LYS A 144 20.17 5.66 2.80
C LYS A 144 21.04 4.71 1.97
N ARG A 145 22.05 4.08 2.59
CA ARG A 145 22.97 3.15 1.91
C ARG A 145 22.23 1.90 1.39
N LYS A 146 21.43 1.27 2.26
CA LYS A 146 20.73 0.03 1.93
C LYS A 146 19.59 0.26 0.92
N SER A 147 18.85 1.35 1.05
CA SER A 147 17.81 1.72 0.08
C SER A 147 18.42 2.07 -1.29
N ARG A 148 19.58 2.74 -1.33
CA ARG A 148 20.30 3.03 -2.58
C ARG A 148 20.81 1.76 -3.26
N LEU A 149 21.32 0.80 -2.48
CA LEU A 149 21.76 -0.49 -3.00
C LEU A 149 20.60 -1.27 -3.63
N GLN A 150 19.45 -1.37 -2.94
CA GLN A 150 18.25 -2.01 -3.49
C GLN A 150 17.81 -1.36 -4.81
N ALA A 151 17.79 -0.01 -4.87
CA ALA A 151 17.43 0.70 -6.08
C ALA A 151 18.39 0.42 -7.25
N LEU A 152 19.69 0.30 -6.96
CA LEU A 152 20.68 -0.09 -7.96
C LEU A 152 20.44 -1.51 -8.47
N PHE A 153 20.17 -2.48 -7.58
CA PHE A 153 19.84 -3.86 -7.96
C PHE A 153 18.59 -3.95 -8.85
N THR A 154 17.51 -3.27 -8.49
CA THR A 154 16.28 -3.29 -9.31
C THR A 154 16.52 -2.60 -10.65
N ALA A 155 17.28 -1.51 -10.68
CA ALA A 155 17.61 -0.81 -11.92
C ALA A 155 18.51 -1.62 -12.85
N THR A 156 19.52 -2.32 -12.33
CA THR A 156 20.36 -3.20 -13.14
C THR A 156 19.56 -4.36 -13.69
N ALA A 157 18.69 -4.98 -12.90
CA ALA A 157 17.83 -6.08 -13.36
C ALA A 157 16.88 -5.66 -14.50
N VAL A 158 16.23 -4.49 -14.38
CA VAL A 158 15.35 -3.96 -15.43
C VAL A 158 16.13 -3.60 -16.70
N ASN A 159 17.30 -2.97 -16.56
CA ASN A 159 18.16 -2.68 -17.70
C ASN A 159 18.63 -3.97 -18.41
N LEU A 160 19.00 -5.02 -17.66
CA LEU A 160 19.39 -6.32 -18.22
C LEU A 160 18.24 -6.99 -18.97
N LYS A 161 17.06 -7.04 -18.36
CA LYS A 161 15.84 -7.59 -18.99
C LYS A 161 15.54 -6.90 -20.32
N ARG A 162 15.73 -5.58 -20.40
CA ARG A 162 15.54 -4.81 -21.63
C ARG A 162 16.58 -5.18 -22.69
N ILE A 163 17.86 -5.29 -22.32
CA ILE A 163 18.91 -5.72 -23.24
C ILE A 163 18.55 -7.11 -23.79
N PHE A 164 18.16 -8.06 -22.95
CA PHE A 164 17.78 -9.40 -23.41
C PHE A 164 16.57 -9.39 -24.36
N LYS A 165 15.57 -8.54 -24.11
CA LYS A 165 14.43 -8.38 -25.01
C LYS A 165 14.86 -7.81 -26.37
N GLU A 166 15.72 -6.78 -26.38
CA GLU A 166 16.25 -6.19 -27.61
C GLU A 166 17.15 -7.18 -28.39
N GLN A 167 17.88 -8.07 -27.71
CA GLN A 167 18.67 -9.13 -28.34
C GLN A 167 17.77 -10.18 -29.02
N GLN A 168 16.67 -10.58 -28.37
CA GLN A 168 15.69 -11.51 -28.95
C GLN A 168 15.00 -10.93 -30.18
N GLU A 169 14.67 -9.63 -30.15
CA GLU A 169 14.00 -8.94 -31.26
C GLU A 169 14.94 -8.66 -32.45
N LYS A 170 16.22 -8.37 -32.20
CA LYS A 170 17.19 -8.01 -33.26
C LYS A 170 18.06 -9.16 -33.75
N LYS A 171 17.98 -10.35 -33.13
CA LYS A 171 18.77 -11.54 -33.48
C LYS A 171 20.29 -11.28 -33.51
N VAL A 172 20.75 -10.33 -32.71
CA VAL A 172 22.18 -10.03 -32.53
C VAL A 172 22.72 -11.00 -31.48
N ILE A 173 23.88 -11.59 -31.74
CA ILE A 173 24.62 -12.39 -30.76
C ILE A 173 25.63 -11.44 -30.13
N LEU A 174 25.47 -11.16 -28.83
CA LEU A 174 26.54 -10.56 -28.04
C LEU A 174 27.59 -11.64 -27.82
N ASP A 175 28.72 -11.54 -28.51
CA ASP A 175 29.91 -12.33 -28.21
C ASP A 175 30.49 -11.85 -26.88
N ILE A 176 29.90 -12.33 -25.77
CA ILE A 176 30.47 -12.12 -24.44
C ILE A 176 31.56 -13.17 -24.26
N VAL A 177 32.78 -12.76 -24.57
CA VAL A 177 34.00 -13.51 -24.29
C VAL A 177 34.45 -13.21 -22.85
N GLU A 178 34.80 -14.30 -22.16
CA GLU A 178 35.38 -14.47 -20.82
C GLU A 178 34.42 -14.60 -19.63
N ASP A 179 34.45 -15.81 -19.08
CA ASP A 179 33.78 -16.25 -17.86
C ASP A 179 34.02 -15.27 -16.70
N ILE A 180 32.94 -14.84 -16.07
CA ILE A 180 33.01 -14.10 -14.80
C ILE A 180 33.49 -15.08 -13.73
N PRO A 181 34.68 -14.90 -13.11
CA PRO A 181 35.12 -15.78 -12.04
C PRO A 181 34.10 -15.71 -10.90
N ALA A 182 33.66 -16.88 -10.44
CA ALA A 182 32.73 -17.00 -9.32
C ALA A 182 33.27 -16.21 -8.12
N LEU A 183 32.53 -15.18 -7.70
CA LEU A 183 32.83 -14.42 -6.49
C LEU A 183 32.61 -15.34 -5.28
N ALA A 184 33.71 -15.77 -4.66
CA ALA A 184 33.75 -16.48 -3.38
C ALA A 184 33.38 -15.55 -2.21
#